data_AF-A0A392MJD0-F1
#
_entry.id   AF-A0A392MJD0-F1
#
_cell.length_a   1.000
_cell.length_b   1.000
_cell.length_c   1.000
_cell.angle_alpha   90.00
_cell.angle_beta   90.00
_cell.angle_gamma   90.00
#
_symmetry.space_group_name_H-M   'P 1'
#
loop_
_entity.id
_entity.type
_entity.pdbx_description
1 polymer ?
#
loop_
_entity_poly.entity_id
_entity_poly.type
_entity_poly.pdbx_seq_one_letter_code
_entity_poly.pdbx_strand_id
1 'polypeptide(L)'
;MNDEGFHWYLMVVDMVRKHIYVLDSLPCEDRKWPRRRDVLKVAIFLEEMLIHNSFYAHVIKLDRVKPIIHNYPIVEPIGLPRQSCGSNDCGVWVATWMQECCWNDDYNFIDLCQDARMKLALDLVHSSYNELMDEVEEKAHHHWKNVA
;
A
#
# COMPACT_ATOMS: atom_id res chain seq x y z
N MET A 1 -1.20 2.20 5.66
CA MET A 1 -1.37 2.81 7.00
C MET A 1 -2.12 4.12 6.85
N ASN A 2 -2.93 4.48 7.84
CA ASN A 2 -3.72 5.72 7.81
C ASN A 2 -3.41 6.55 9.07
N ASP A 3 -2.99 7.79 8.85
CA ASP A 3 -2.65 8.77 9.89
C ASP A 3 -3.89 9.61 10.22
N GLU A 4 -4.48 9.35 11.39
CA GLU A 4 -5.61 10.11 11.97
C GLU A 4 -6.89 10.21 11.09
N GLY A 5 -7.08 9.34 10.11
CA GLY A 5 -8.20 9.39 9.18
C GLY A 5 -7.93 10.26 7.94
N PHE A 6 -6.85 11.03 7.91
CA PHE A 6 -6.64 12.10 6.93
C PHE A 6 -5.59 11.78 5.87
N HIS A 7 -4.58 10.98 6.20
CA HIS A 7 -3.45 10.74 5.29
C HIS A 7 -3.08 9.27 5.20
N TRP A 8 -2.99 8.75 3.97
CA TRP A 8 -2.53 7.39 3.70
C TRP A 8 -1.05 7.36 3.36
N TYR A 9 -0.34 6.41 3.93
CA TYR A 9 1.06 6.10 3.62
C TYR A 9 1.27 4.59 3.68
N LEU A 10 2.35 4.09 3.11
CA LEU A 10 2.59 2.66 2.98
C LEU A 10 3.81 2.22 3.80
N MET A 11 3.66 1.10 4.51
CA MET A 11 4.75 0.38 5.15
C MET A 11 5.01 -0.88 4.33
N VAL A 12 6.26 -1.08 3.90
CA VAL A 12 6.70 -2.26 3.16
C VAL A 12 7.77 -2.96 3.97
N VAL A 13 7.55 -4.23 4.31
CA VAL A 13 8.56 -5.06 4.99
C VAL A 13 9.29 -5.89 3.94
N ASP A 14 10.55 -5.52 3.68
CA ASP A 14 11.41 -6.28 2.79
C ASP A 14 12.18 -7.34 3.59
N MET A 15 11.77 -8.60 3.42
CA MET A 15 12.34 -9.74 4.12
C MET A 15 13.72 -10.16 3.59
N VAL A 16 14.07 -9.77 2.37
CA VAL A 16 15.34 -10.09 1.72
C VAL A 16 16.40 -9.08 2.13
N ARG A 17 16.11 -7.78 1.93
CA ARG A 17 17.02 -6.70 2.33
C ARG A 17 16.99 -6.43 3.83
N LYS A 18 16.00 -6.96 4.57
CA LYS A 18 15.78 -6.73 6.01
C LYS A 18 15.58 -5.25 6.35
N HIS A 19 14.69 -4.59 5.62
CA HIS A 19 14.36 -3.19 5.80
C HIS A 19 12.85 -3.02 5.98
N ILE A 20 12.44 -1.99 6.71
CA ILE A 20 11.07 -1.52 6.72
C ILE A 20 11.03 -0.19 5.97
N TYR A 21 10.43 -0.16 4.80
CA TYR A 21 10.29 1.08 4.03
C TYR A 21 9.00 1.80 4.41
N VAL A 22 9.11 3.11 4.62
CA VAL A 22 7.98 4.02 4.79
C VAL A 22 7.88 4.87 3.53
N LEU A 23 6.81 4.66 2.77
CA LEU A 23 6.55 5.33 1.51
C LEU A 23 5.42 6.34 1.71
N ASP A 24 5.70 7.58 1.39
CA ASP A 24 4.81 8.69 1.72
C ASP A 24 4.78 9.73 0.59
N SER A 25 3.61 9.92 0.00
CA SER A 25 3.37 10.89 -1.06
C SER A 25 3.38 12.33 -0.57
N LEU A 26 3.15 12.56 0.73
CA LEU A 26 3.09 13.87 1.38
C LEU A 26 3.69 13.79 2.79
N PRO A 27 5.04 13.73 2.89
CA PRO A 27 5.72 13.61 4.16
C PRO A 27 5.51 14.87 5.01
N CYS A 28 5.41 14.68 6.32
CA CYS A 28 5.23 15.75 7.27
C CYS A 28 6.17 15.53 8.45
N GLU A 29 7.08 16.49 8.67
CA GLU A 29 8.11 16.40 9.71
C GLU A 29 7.48 16.27 11.11
N ASP A 30 6.41 17.01 11.39
CA ASP A 30 5.70 16.95 12.67
C ASP A 30 5.06 15.57 12.93
N ARG A 31 4.75 14.83 11.85
CA ARG A 31 4.14 13.49 11.92
C ARG A 31 5.16 12.36 11.82
N LYS A 32 6.43 12.66 11.59
CA LYS A 32 7.48 11.65 11.39
C LYS A 32 7.61 10.68 12.57
N TRP A 33 7.70 11.20 13.79
CA TRP A 33 7.83 10.38 15.00
C TRP A 33 6.57 9.57 15.32
N PRO A 34 5.35 10.15 15.31
CA PRO A 34 4.12 9.38 15.42
C PRO A 34 4.01 8.24 14.40
N ARG A 35 4.23 8.51 13.11
CA ARG A 35 4.18 7.50 12.04
C ARG A 35 5.21 6.40 12.26
N ARG A 36 6.45 6.77 12.61
CA ARG A 36 7.52 5.79 12.92
C ARG A 36 7.14 4.87 14.07
N ARG A 37 6.51 5.41 15.13
CA ARG A 37 6.00 4.61 16.25
C ARG A 37 4.91 3.63 15.81
N ASP A 38 3.99 4.07 14.96
CA ASP A 38 2.92 3.19 14.49
C ASP A 38 3.45 2.10 13.54
N VAL A 39 4.43 2.42 12.69
CA VAL A 39 5.17 1.44 11.87
C VAL A 39 5.81 0.37 12.75
N LEU A 40 6.46 0.76 13.85
CA LEU A 40 7.06 -0.19 14.79
C LEU A 40 6.03 -1.10 15.47
N LYS A 41 4.87 -0.57 15.87
CA LYS A 41 3.79 -1.39 16.45
C LYS A 41 3.32 -2.46 15.47
N VAL A 42 3.10 -2.08 14.20
CA VAL A 42 2.70 -3.02 13.15
C VAL A 42 3.81 -4.04 12.88
N ALA A 43 5.08 -3.61 12.88
CA ALA A 43 6.22 -4.51 12.69
C ALA A 43 6.30 -5.60 13.77
N ILE A 44 6.10 -5.23 15.04
CA ILE A 44 6.06 -6.17 16.17
C ILE A 44 4.89 -7.15 15.99
N PHE A 45 3.70 -6.65 15.65
CA PHE A 45 2.53 -7.50 15.43
C PHE A 45 2.73 -8.50 14.29
N LEU A 46 3.32 -8.05 13.17
CA LEU A 46 3.67 -8.92 12.04
C LEU A 46 4.70 -9.98 12.46
N GLU A 47 5.69 -9.62 13.26
CA GLU A 47 6.68 -10.55 13.78
C GLU A 47 6.04 -11.62 14.67
N GLU A 48 5.17 -11.25 15.61
CA GLU A 48 4.45 -12.20 16.47
C GLU A 48 3.64 -13.20 15.63
N MET A 49 2.97 -12.71 14.58
CA MET A 49 2.22 -13.56 13.64
C MET A 49 3.15 -14.54 12.90
N LEU A 50 4.31 -14.09 12.43
CA LEU A 50 5.28 -14.92 11.70
C LEU A 50 6.03 -15.89 12.60
N ILE A 51 6.22 -15.60 13.89
CA ILE A 51 6.85 -16.52 14.84
C ILE A 51 5.92 -17.68 15.18
N HIS A 52 4.61 -17.51 15.04
CA HIS A 52 3.64 -18.54 15.39
C HIS A 52 3.76 -19.77 14.49
N ASN A 53 3.84 -20.97 15.09
CA ASN A 53 4.13 -22.20 14.36
C ASN A 53 3.05 -22.58 13.32
N SER A 54 1.81 -22.12 13.50
CA SER A 54 0.73 -22.35 12.53
C SER A 54 1.01 -21.69 11.17
N PHE A 55 1.78 -20.61 11.14
CA PHE A 55 2.12 -19.90 9.90
C PHE A 55 2.95 -20.78 8.96
N TYR A 56 3.73 -21.71 9.51
CA TYR A 56 4.57 -22.63 8.75
C TYR A 56 4.10 -24.09 8.81
N ALA A 57 2.91 -24.37 9.38
CA ALA A 57 2.46 -25.74 9.64
C ALA A 57 2.37 -26.63 8.38
N HIS A 58 2.22 -26.03 7.20
CA HIS A 58 2.13 -26.73 5.92
C HIS A 58 3.37 -26.58 5.02
N VAL A 59 4.41 -25.87 5.49
CA VAL A 59 5.66 -25.70 4.76
C VAL A 59 6.67 -26.73 5.29
N ILE A 60 7.17 -27.60 4.41
CA ILE A 60 8.19 -28.61 4.74
C ILE A 60 9.30 -27.96 5.56
N LYS A 61 9.64 -28.60 6.70
CA LYS A 61 10.63 -28.18 7.72
C LYS A 61 12.00 -27.80 7.11
N LEU A 62 12.06 -26.64 6.48
CA LEU A 62 13.30 -25.88 6.36
C LEU A 62 13.47 -25.20 7.70
N ASP A 63 14.66 -25.32 8.26
CA ASP A 63 15.10 -24.67 9.50
C ASP A 63 15.18 -23.15 9.25
N ARG A 64 14.02 -22.54 9.01
CA ARG A 64 13.90 -21.13 8.64
C ARG A 64 14.03 -20.34 9.92
N VAL A 65 15.14 -19.61 10.02
CA VAL A 65 15.34 -18.56 11.02
C VAL A 65 14.10 -17.66 11.02
N LYS A 66 13.39 -17.62 12.14
CA LYS A 66 12.22 -16.77 12.30
C LYS A 66 12.66 -15.31 12.15
N PRO A 67 11.96 -14.49 11.35
CA PRO A 67 12.40 -13.12 11.09
C PRO A 67 12.24 -12.27 12.35
N ILE A 68 13.23 -11.41 12.60
CA ILE A 68 13.21 -10.43 13.69
C ILE A 68 12.98 -9.05 13.05
N ILE A 69 11.75 -8.82 12.62
CA ILE A 69 11.33 -7.64 11.84
C ILE A 69 11.49 -6.37 12.65
N HIS A 70 11.21 -6.38 13.96
CA HIS A 70 11.29 -5.16 14.77
C HIS A 70 12.69 -4.55 14.83
N ASN A 71 13.73 -5.34 14.52
CA ASN A 71 15.13 -4.89 14.44
C ASN A 71 15.54 -4.39 13.06
N TYR A 72 14.67 -4.47 12.06
CA TYR A 72 14.98 -3.99 10.72
C TYR A 72 15.06 -2.45 10.74
N PRO A 73 16.07 -1.84 10.10
CA PRO A 73 16.11 -0.40 9.92
C PRO A 73 14.87 0.10 9.18
N ILE A 74 14.23 1.13 9.74
CA ILE A 74 13.16 1.87 9.08
C ILE A 74 13.77 2.92 8.17
N VAL A 75 13.47 2.83 6.87
CA VAL A 75 14.01 3.65 5.79
C VAL A 75 12.90 4.44 5.12
N GLU A 76 13.14 5.72 4.89
CA GLU A 76 12.32 6.59 4.04
C GLU A 76 13.11 6.80 2.73
N PRO A 77 12.70 6.21 1.60
CA PRO A 77 13.41 6.38 0.34
C PRO A 77 13.46 7.85 -0.11
N ILE A 78 14.56 8.22 -0.73
CA ILE A 78 14.76 9.55 -1.32
C ILE A 78 14.24 9.52 -2.76
N GLY A 79 13.60 10.61 -3.20
CA GLY A 79 13.17 10.76 -4.59
C GLY A 79 11.79 10.18 -4.90
N LEU A 80 11.02 9.78 -3.88
CA LEU A 80 9.65 9.32 -4.09
C LEU A 80 8.81 10.38 -4.81
N PRO A 81 8.02 9.99 -5.81
CA PRO A 81 7.02 10.84 -6.42
C PRO A 81 6.06 11.39 -5.37
N ARG A 82 5.74 12.68 -5.49
CA ARG A 82 4.86 13.38 -4.54
C ARG A 82 3.48 13.57 -5.14
N GLN A 83 2.46 13.54 -4.28
CA GLN A 83 1.15 14.02 -4.69
C GLN A 83 1.16 15.55 -4.82
N SER A 84 0.16 16.08 -5.53
CA SER A 84 -0.02 17.53 -5.63
C SER A 84 -0.37 18.15 -4.27
N CYS A 85 0.14 19.36 -4.00
CA CYS A 85 -0.18 20.09 -2.78
C CYS A 85 -1.69 20.36 -2.70
N GLY A 86 -2.31 20.05 -1.56
CA GLY A 86 -3.75 20.22 -1.35
C GLY A 86 -4.64 19.15 -2.00
N SER A 87 -4.07 18.13 -2.65
CA SER A 87 -4.85 17.03 -3.21
C SER A 87 -5.11 15.91 -2.20
N ASN A 88 -6.20 15.17 -2.40
CA ASN A 88 -6.58 14.01 -1.59
C ASN A 88 -6.12 12.69 -2.24
N ASP A 89 -4.91 12.69 -2.82
CA ASP A 89 -4.39 11.56 -3.62
C ASP A 89 -3.56 10.55 -2.83
N CYS A 90 -3.40 10.70 -1.52
CA CYS A 90 -2.53 9.82 -0.73
C CYS A 90 -2.96 8.34 -0.81
N GLY A 91 -4.27 8.08 -0.82
CA GLY A 91 -4.80 6.72 -1.00
C GLY A 91 -4.60 6.18 -2.43
N VAL A 92 -4.75 7.05 -3.43
CA VAL A 92 -4.52 6.73 -4.86
C VAL A 92 -3.06 6.36 -5.06
N TRP A 93 -2.15 7.16 -4.52
CA TRP A 93 -0.72 6.94 -4.55
C TRP A 93 -0.33 5.58 -3.95
N VAL A 94 -0.87 5.26 -2.77
CA VAL A 94 -0.61 3.98 -2.12
C VAL A 94 -1.14 2.81 -2.95
N ALA A 95 -2.37 2.91 -3.46
CA ALA A 95 -2.97 1.85 -4.27
C ALA A 95 -2.19 1.62 -5.57
N THR A 96 -1.81 2.69 -6.28
CA THR A 96 -0.99 2.60 -7.49
C THR A 96 0.37 1.96 -7.19
N TRP A 97 1.01 2.29 -6.05
CA TRP A 97 2.26 1.62 -5.65
C TRP A 97 2.07 0.11 -5.52
N MET A 98 1.00 -0.31 -4.84
CA MET A 98 0.72 -1.72 -4.59
C MET A 98 0.39 -2.51 -5.87
N GLN A 99 -0.15 -1.86 -6.90
CA GLN A 99 -0.40 -2.50 -8.20
C GLN A 99 0.90 -2.71 -9.00
N GLU A 100 1.81 -1.73 -8.98
CA GLU A 100 3.01 -1.74 -9.83
C GLU A 100 4.21 -2.47 -9.19
N CYS A 101 4.23 -2.62 -7.87
CA CYS A 101 5.41 -3.13 -7.14
C CYS A 101 5.83 -4.56 -7.49
N CYS A 102 4.95 -5.36 -8.10
CA CYS A 102 5.31 -6.71 -8.57
C CYS A 102 6.11 -6.70 -9.88
N TRP A 103 6.08 -5.60 -10.63
CA TRP A 103 6.77 -5.45 -11.90
C TRP A 103 8.04 -4.60 -11.79
N ASN A 104 8.10 -3.71 -10.79
CA ASN A 104 9.24 -2.86 -10.52
C ASN A 104 9.38 -2.56 -9.02
N ASP A 105 10.53 -2.94 -8.42
CA ASP A 105 10.85 -2.65 -7.02
C ASP A 105 11.60 -1.31 -6.83
N ASP A 106 11.87 -0.59 -7.92
CA ASP A 106 12.35 0.79 -7.85
C ASP A 106 11.23 1.70 -7.36
N TYR A 107 11.30 2.08 -6.08
CA TYR A 107 10.36 2.94 -5.37
C TYR A 107 10.02 4.28 -6.05
N ASN A 108 10.73 4.65 -7.12
CA ASN A 108 10.63 5.93 -7.82
C ASN A 108 9.71 5.92 -9.06
N PHE A 109 9.04 4.81 -9.38
CA PHE A 109 8.34 4.65 -10.67
C PHE A 109 6.89 5.19 -10.70
N ILE A 110 6.33 5.70 -9.60
CA ILE A 110 4.92 6.15 -9.60
C ILE A 110 4.75 7.51 -10.27
N ASP A 111 4.13 7.53 -11.43
CA ASP A 111 3.54 8.75 -11.97
C ASP A 111 2.04 8.78 -11.66
N LEU A 112 1.63 9.69 -10.76
CA LEU A 112 0.22 9.99 -10.54
C LEU A 112 -0.31 10.83 -11.71
N CYS A 113 -0.59 10.17 -12.83
CA CYS A 113 -1.32 10.81 -13.92
C CYS A 113 -2.74 11.21 -13.46
N GLN A 114 -3.34 12.21 -14.12
CA GLN A 114 -4.71 12.68 -13.79
C GLN A 114 -5.74 11.53 -13.84
N ASP A 115 -5.48 10.51 -14.64
CA ASP A 115 -6.36 9.36 -14.83
C ASP A 115 -6.14 8.24 -13.80
N ALA A 116 -5.15 8.33 -12.91
CA ALA A 116 -4.83 7.25 -11.96
C ALA A 116 -6.04 6.84 -11.10
N ARG A 117 -6.84 7.83 -10.66
CA ARG A 117 -8.11 7.58 -9.95
C ARG A 117 -9.10 6.80 -10.79
N MET A 118 -9.26 7.19 -12.06
CA MET A 118 -10.20 6.53 -12.97
C MET A 118 -9.74 5.11 -13.29
N LYS A 119 -8.44 4.92 -13.55
CA LYS A 119 -7.84 3.60 -13.78
C LYS A 119 -8.09 2.67 -12.59
N LEU A 120 -7.80 3.12 -11.37
CA LEU A 120 -8.08 2.35 -10.15
C LEU A 120 -9.58 2.01 -10.02
N ALA A 121 -10.47 2.95 -10.32
CA ALA A 121 -11.91 2.70 -10.27
C ALA A 121 -12.32 1.63 -11.30
N LEU A 122 -11.81 1.71 -12.53
CA LEU A 122 -12.06 0.71 -13.57
C LEU A 122 -11.48 -0.65 -13.18
N ASP A 123 -10.25 -0.70 -12.65
CA ASP A 123 -9.61 -1.94 -12.20
C ASP A 123 -10.42 -2.64 -11.10
N LEU A 124 -11.01 -1.85 -10.19
CA LEU A 124 -11.91 -2.37 -9.15
C LEU A 124 -13.23 -2.88 -9.74
N VAL A 125 -13.85 -2.12 -10.64
CA VAL A 125 -15.14 -2.49 -11.24
C VAL A 125 -14.99 -3.72 -12.14
N HIS A 126 -13.94 -3.78 -12.94
CA HIS A 126 -13.69 -4.86 -13.91
C HIS A 126 -12.86 -6.00 -13.30
N SER A 127 -12.62 -5.98 -11.99
CA SER A 127 -11.96 -7.08 -11.29
C SER A 127 -12.78 -8.36 -11.42
N SER A 128 -12.11 -9.49 -11.67
CA SER A 128 -12.76 -10.81 -11.67
C SER A 128 -13.40 -11.19 -10.33
N TYR A 129 -13.09 -10.46 -9.26
CA TYR A 129 -13.65 -10.64 -7.91
C TYR A 129 -14.84 -9.72 -7.62
N ASN A 130 -15.19 -8.82 -8.55
CA ASN A 130 -16.33 -7.93 -8.37
C ASN A 130 -17.62 -8.59 -8.87
N GLU A 131 -18.38 -9.20 -7.95
CA GLU A 131 -19.68 -9.82 -8.25
C GLU A 131 -20.74 -8.80 -8.69
N LEU A 132 -20.50 -7.50 -8.48
CA LEU A 132 -21.41 -6.41 -8.84
C LEU A 132 -21.06 -5.72 -10.16
N MET A 133 -20.09 -6.24 -10.93
CA MET A 133 -19.61 -5.62 -12.17
C MET A 133 -20.76 -5.28 -13.12
N ASP A 134 -21.59 -6.27 -13.47
CA ASP A 134 -22.70 -6.09 -14.42
C ASP A 134 -23.71 -5.02 -13.94
N GLU A 135 -24.02 -5.01 -12.63
CA GLU A 135 -24.95 -4.03 -12.04
C GLU A 135 -24.37 -2.61 -12.09
N VAL A 136 -23.07 -2.47 -11.79
CA VAL A 136 -22.38 -1.17 -11.83
C VAL A 136 -22.31 -0.65 -13.26
N GLU A 137 -21.98 -1.49 -14.24
CA GLU A 137 -21.97 -1.12 -15.66
C GLU A 137 -23.34 -0.71 -16.18
N GLU A 138 -24.39 -1.47 -15.84
CA GLU A 138 -25.76 -1.15 -16.23
C GLU A 138 -26.18 0.22 -15.68
N LYS A 139 -25.94 0.46 -14.39
CA LYS A 139 -26.24 1.74 -13.74
C LYS A 139 -25.43 2.89 -14.34
N ALA A 140 -24.16 2.69 -14.64
CA ALA A 140 -23.31 3.69 -15.27
C ALA A 140 -23.82 4.06 -16.67
N HIS A 141 -24.20 3.07 -17.48
CA HIS A 141 -24.77 3.31 -18.81
C HIS A 141 -26.11 4.05 -18.75
N HIS A 142 -26.99 3.66 -17.82
CA HIS A 142 -28.26 4.34 -17.60
C HIS A 142 -28.04 5.79 -17.14
N HIS A 143 -27.08 6.05 -16.25
CA HIS A 143 -26.74 7.40 -15.82
C HIS A 143 -26.25 8.24 -17.00
N TRP A 144 -25.28 7.74 -17.78
CA TRP A 144 -24.71 8.46 -18.91
C TRP A 144 -25.78 8.90 -19.92
N LYS A 145 -26.71 8.00 -20.27
CA LYS A 145 -27.83 8.31 -21.19
C LYS A 145 -28.78 9.40 -20.70
N ASN A 146 -28.84 9.65 -19.39
CA ASN A 146 -29.74 10.65 -18.80
C ASN A 146 -29.04 12.00 -18.56
N VAL A 147 -27.71 12.06 -18.67
CA VAL A 147 -26.91 13.26 -18.39
C VAL A 147 -26.27 13.81 -19.68
N ALA A 148 -26.13 12.98 -20.72
CA ALA A 148 -25.73 13.36 -22.08
C ALA A 148 -26.94 13.78 -22.94
#